data_AF-A0A7W5ZJA0-F1
#
_entry.id   AF-A0A7W5ZJA0-F1
#
_cell.length_a   1.000
_cell.length_b   1.000
_cell.length_c   1.000
_cell.angle_alpha   90.00
_cell.angle_beta   90.00
_cell.angle_gamma   90.00
#
_symmetry.space_group_name_H-M   'P 1'
#
loop_
_entity.id
_entity.type
_entity.pdbx_description
1 polymer ?
#
loop_
_entity_poly.entity_id
_entity_poly.type
_entity_poly.pdbx_seq_one_letter_code
_entity_poly.pdbx_strand_id
1 'polypeptide(L)'
;MKLTRIGDIAEFINGYAFKSEHWGSTGKKIIRIQNLTDPSKPYNFTAYDIPEKYIVKDGDMLVSWSATIDIFEWHNEPAYLNQHIFKVVFDHKKVDKYYFRFALKQTIDSLTKFAQGSTMKHIVKGDFEKHKIPLPDLVEQQKIAYILSKAEALIQKRKDTINGLDELLKYTFLDMFGDPVKNPKGWEKGGMVEVITSIKSGTSYAGAENKELEQNELGVLKISAVTDGVFKPKEFKAVSIDLITKQIIKCQKGMFLMSRANTKELVAACCIVPKDYPFLFLPDKLWSLSVNEQRANKIFLNALFKIESFRNVIREKASGGHESMLNISMMKFLGLKLPIPPLLFQTQFAETVAKIEALKAKQEASLRELEQLYQSLMQRAFKGELDLDKVEIEDVYKGFEYFDGGFVTFDDAKPALDKIREKFETLPAIKSKDKKLIEKIKKLDLDKVQLGRIPFDKDYAIYRVLYHRFEHYQSVPFLTIYDWLLTDFVDLDYNKIKDFVFRELNEEAPIFEQIFIFNEDEKKYRTELKLLL
;
A
#
# COMPACT_ATOMS: atom_id res chain seq x y z
N MET A 1 -15.08 25.64 -21.56
CA MET A 1 -14.96 24.36 -22.29
C MET A 1 -16.30 23.90 -22.84
N LYS A 2 -16.31 23.21 -23.98
CA LYS A 2 -17.53 22.58 -24.52
C LYS A 2 -17.87 21.33 -23.71
N LEU A 3 -19.13 21.18 -23.31
CA LEU A 3 -19.64 19.98 -22.66
C LEU A 3 -20.11 18.97 -23.71
N THR A 4 -19.68 17.72 -23.57
CA THR A 4 -19.99 16.61 -24.49
C THR A 4 -20.55 15.44 -23.68
N ARG A 5 -21.54 14.72 -24.21
CA ARG A 5 -22.04 13.52 -23.53
C ARG A 5 -21.03 12.39 -23.68
N ILE A 6 -20.83 11.63 -22.62
CA ILE A 6 -19.87 10.52 -22.62
C ILE A 6 -20.23 9.50 -23.72
N GLY A 7 -21.50 9.18 -23.89
CA GLY A 7 -21.96 8.26 -24.94
C GLY A 7 -21.78 8.77 -26.38
N ASP A 8 -21.51 10.06 -26.58
CA ASP A 8 -21.21 10.60 -27.92
C ASP A 8 -19.72 10.39 -28.30
N ILE A 9 -18.84 10.05 -27.34
CA ILE A 9 -17.38 9.94 -27.54
C ILE A 9 -16.79 8.58 -27.15
N ALA A 10 -17.55 7.73 -26.45
CA ALA A 10 -17.12 6.41 -26.04
C ALA A 10 -18.27 5.40 -26.08
N GLU A 11 -17.93 4.15 -26.42
CA GLU A 11 -18.81 3.00 -26.34
C GLU A 11 -18.49 2.16 -25.10
N PHE A 12 -19.53 1.81 -24.33
CA PHE A 12 -19.42 0.95 -23.15
C PHE A 12 -19.93 -0.46 -23.46
N ILE A 13 -19.01 -1.37 -23.77
CA ILE A 13 -19.32 -2.76 -24.09
C ILE A 13 -19.45 -3.53 -22.78
N ASN A 14 -20.66 -3.97 -22.44
CA ASN A 14 -20.88 -4.78 -21.23
C ASN A 14 -20.22 -6.15 -21.38
N GLY A 15 -19.63 -6.67 -20.31
CA GLY A 15 -19.07 -8.02 -20.29
C GLY A 15 -20.11 -9.13 -20.50
N TYR A 16 -19.62 -10.33 -20.80
CA TYR A 16 -20.45 -11.49 -21.08
C TYR A 16 -21.03 -12.10 -19.80
N ALA A 17 -22.30 -12.52 -19.86
CA ALA A 17 -23.00 -13.16 -18.76
C ALA A 17 -22.66 -14.67 -18.68
N PHE A 18 -21.57 -15.00 -18.02
CA PHE A 18 -21.13 -16.39 -17.86
C PHE A 18 -22.05 -17.19 -16.94
N LYS A 19 -22.79 -18.16 -17.49
CA LYS A 19 -23.54 -19.18 -16.73
C LYS A 19 -22.59 -20.22 -16.13
N SER A 20 -22.98 -20.89 -15.06
CA SER A 20 -22.15 -21.91 -14.37
C SER A 20 -21.57 -22.97 -15.31
N GLU A 21 -22.30 -23.34 -16.36
CA GLU A 21 -21.90 -24.31 -17.39
C GLU A 21 -20.68 -23.84 -18.21
N HIS A 22 -20.48 -22.53 -18.36
CA HIS A 22 -19.38 -21.96 -19.12
C HIS A 22 -18.04 -21.99 -18.37
N TRP A 23 -18.06 -22.32 -17.07
CA TRP A 23 -16.91 -22.20 -16.19
C TRP A 23 -16.14 -23.53 -16.21
N GLY A 24 -14.83 -23.44 -16.35
CA GLY A 24 -13.93 -24.58 -16.30
C GLY A 24 -12.59 -24.23 -15.69
N SER A 25 -11.67 -25.19 -15.75
CA SER A 25 -10.28 -25.07 -15.29
C SER A 25 -9.28 -24.81 -16.42
N THR A 26 -9.73 -24.73 -17.67
CA THR A 26 -8.91 -24.58 -18.88
C THR A 26 -9.53 -23.58 -19.84
N GLY A 27 -8.72 -23.02 -20.74
CA GLY A 27 -9.15 -22.08 -21.78
C GLY A 27 -8.75 -20.64 -21.46
N LYS A 28 -9.54 -19.67 -21.93
CA LYS A 28 -9.24 -18.24 -21.76
C LYS A 28 -9.73 -17.74 -20.40
N LYS A 29 -8.94 -16.86 -19.75
CA LYS A 29 -9.27 -16.24 -18.47
C LYS A 29 -10.57 -15.43 -18.56
N ILE A 30 -11.34 -15.42 -17.47
CA ILE A 30 -12.51 -14.58 -17.26
C ILE A 30 -12.16 -13.53 -16.20
N ILE A 31 -12.18 -12.26 -16.58
CA ILE A 31 -11.92 -11.11 -15.71
C ILE A 31 -13.17 -10.81 -14.89
N ARG A 32 -13.06 -10.84 -13.57
CA ARG A 32 -14.12 -10.41 -12.63
C ARG A 32 -13.63 -9.23 -11.80
N ILE A 33 -14.55 -8.51 -11.17
CA ILE A 33 -14.25 -7.32 -10.35
C ILE A 33 -13.20 -7.65 -9.27
N GLN A 34 -13.30 -8.82 -8.63
CA GLN A 34 -12.33 -9.26 -7.62
C GLN A 34 -10.90 -9.35 -8.16
N ASN A 35 -10.71 -9.69 -9.44
CA ASN A 35 -9.39 -9.82 -10.06
C ASN A 35 -8.80 -8.44 -10.38
N LEU A 36 -9.66 -7.45 -10.67
CA LEU A 36 -9.25 -6.07 -10.91
C LEU A 36 -8.88 -5.36 -9.59
N THR A 37 -9.55 -5.70 -8.49
CA THR A 37 -9.27 -5.11 -7.17
C THR A 37 -8.14 -5.81 -6.41
N ASP A 38 -7.90 -7.09 -6.70
CA ASP A 38 -6.89 -7.92 -6.03
C ASP A 38 -6.30 -8.92 -7.03
N PRO A 39 -5.11 -8.62 -7.60
CA PRO A 39 -4.44 -9.49 -8.57
C PRO A 39 -4.11 -10.89 -8.05
N SER A 40 -4.09 -11.10 -6.71
CA SER A 40 -3.85 -12.42 -6.12
C SER A 40 -5.04 -13.37 -6.23
N LYS A 41 -6.24 -12.85 -6.54
CA LYS A 41 -7.45 -13.67 -6.67
C LYS A 41 -7.36 -14.57 -7.90
N PRO A 42 -7.74 -15.86 -7.77
CA PRO A 42 -7.71 -16.77 -8.89
C PRO A 42 -8.70 -16.32 -9.98
N TYR A 43 -8.30 -16.55 -11.23
CA TYR A 43 -9.16 -16.36 -12.39
C TYR A 43 -10.05 -17.60 -12.60
N ASN A 44 -11.23 -17.36 -13.15
CA ASN A 44 -12.02 -18.42 -13.76
C ASN A 44 -11.65 -18.55 -15.24
N PHE A 45 -11.93 -19.70 -15.84
CA PHE A 45 -11.60 -19.97 -17.23
C PHE A 45 -12.83 -20.46 -18.00
N THR A 46 -12.81 -20.26 -19.31
CA THR A 46 -13.77 -20.88 -20.21
C THR A 46 -13.07 -21.41 -21.46
N ALA A 47 -13.49 -22.60 -21.90
CA ALA A 47 -13.14 -23.14 -23.21
C ALA A 47 -14.22 -22.86 -24.27
N TYR A 48 -15.32 -22.21 -23.88
CA TYR A 48 -16.38 -21.82 -24.80
C TYR A 48 -15.88 -20.68 -25.69
N ASP A 49 -16.25 -20.75 -26.96
CA ASP A 49 -16.00 -19.66 -27.89
C ASP A 49 -17.02 -18.54 -27.65
N ILE A 50 -16.55 -17.45 -27.05
CA ILE A 50 -17.34 -16.26 -26.77
C ILE A 50 -16.95 -15.18 -27.79
N PRO A 51 -17.93 -14.41 -28.33
CA PRO A 51 -17.64 -13.41 -29.36
C PRO A 51 -16.51 -12.44 -29.00
N GLU A 52 -15.65 -12.13 -29.97
CA GLU A 52 -14.42 -11.34 -29.77
C GLU A 52 -14.64 -9.96 -29.13
N LYS A 53 -15.83 -9.37 -29.29
CA LYS A 53 -16.17 -8.08 -28.65
C LYS A 53 -16.06 -8.09 -27.11
N TYR A 54 -16.11 -9.28 -26.49
CA TYR A 54 -15.94 -9.45 -25.05
C TYR A 54 -14.49 -9.71 -24.64
N ILE A 55 -13.56 -9.76 -25.60
CA ILE A 55 -12.12 -9.88 -25.34
C ILE A 55 -11.55 -8.50 -24.99
N VAL A 56 -10.86 -8.49 -23.87
CA VAL A 56 -10.04 -7.39 -23.38
C VAL A 56 -8.60 -7.68 -23.75
N LYS A 57 -7.89 -6.66 -24.23
CA LYS A 57 -6.49 -6.68 -24.62
C LYS A 57 -5.69 -5.74 -23.72
N ASP A 58 -4.38 -5.91 -23.73
CA ASP A 58 -3.45 -5.04 -23.00
C ASP A 58 -3.72 -3.56 -23.33
N GLY A 59 -3.77 -2.72 -22.29
CA GLY A 59 -4.07 -1.30 -22.36
C GLY A 59 -5.56 -0.94 -22.45
N ASP A 60 -6.49 -1.91 -22.55
CA ASP A 60 -7.92 -1.60 -22.58
C ASP A 60 -8.40 -1.00 -21.24
N MET A 61 -9.22 0.05 -21.32
CA MET A 61 -9.86 0.67 -20.16
C MET A 61 -11.13 -0.08 -19.77
N LEU A 62 -11.25 -0.39 -18.49
CA LEU A 62 -12.36 -1.11 -17.89
C LEU A 62 -13.04 -0.28 -16.80
N VAL A 63 -14.37 -0.35 -16.71
CA VAL A 63 -15.14 0.33 -15.65
C VAL A 63 -16.07 -0.67 -14.99
N SER A 64 -15.87 -0.94 -13.71
CA SER A 64 -16.81 -1.76 -12.94
C SER A 64 -18.00 -0.89 -12.52
N TRP A 65 -19.22 -1.40 -12.73
CA TRP A 65 -20.45 -0.64 -12.46
C TRP A 65 -21.29 -1.21 -11.31
N SER A 66 -20.78 -2.20 -10.60
CA SER A 66 -21.40 -2.82 -9.41
C SER A 66 -20.37 -3.14 -8.34
N ALA A 67 -20.82 -3.37 -7.10
CA ALA A 67 -19.96 -3.69 -5.97
C ALA A 67 -18.87 -2.63 -5.77
N THR A 68 -17.61 -2.94 -6.11
CA THR A 68 -16.53 -1.94 -6.18
C THR A 68 -16.63 -1.23 -7.51
N ILE A 69 -17.06 0.03 -7.52
CA ILE A 69 -17.13 0.89 -8.70
C ILE A 69 -15.82 1.65 -8.84
N ASP A 70 -15.04 1.35 -9.88
CA ASP A 70 -13.76 2.01 -10.17
C ASP A 70 -13.38 1.86 -11.65
N ILE A 71 -12.29 2.52 -12.04
CA ILE A 71 -11.72 2.49 -13.40
C ILE A 71 -10.38 1.77 -13.35
N PHE A 72 -10.22 0.81 -14.25
CA PHE A 72 -9.04 -0.04 -14.35
C PHE A 72 -8.46 -0.01 -15.75
N GLU A 73 -7.19 -0.37 -15.84
CA GLU A 73 -6.52 -0.67 -17.09
C GLU A 73 -6.06 -2.12 -17.08
N TRP A 74 -6.29 -2.83 -18.18
CA TRP A 74 -5.90 -4.22 -18.28
C TRP A 74 -4.44 -4.34 -18.74
N HIS A 75 -3.58 -4.89 -17.89
CA HIS A 75 -2.18 -5.19 -18.22
C HIS A 75 -1.90 -6.70 -18.11
N ASN A 76 -2.38 -7.46 -19.10
CA ASN A 76 -2.18 -8.91 -19.14
C ASN A 76 -2.51 -9.49 -20.52
N GLU A 77 -2.37 -10.82 -20.63
CA GLU A 77 -2.80 -11.56 -21.81
C GLU A 77 -4.30 -11.35 -22.13
N PRO A 78 -4.72 -11.53 -23.40
CA PRO A 78 -6.11 -11.35 -23.78
C PRO A 78 -7.08 -12.27 -23.03
N ALA A 79 -8.08 -11.68 -22.38
CA ALA A 79 -9.03 -12.37 -21.51
C ALA A 79 -10.48 -11.92 -21.77
N TYR A 80 -11.45 -12.73 -21.35
CA TYR A 80 -12.87 -12.41 -21.47
C TYR A 80 -13.37 -11.56 -20.31
N LEU A 81 -14.18 -10.54 -20.61
CA LEU A 81 -14.79 -9.69 -19.60
C LEU A 81 -16.08 -10.29 -19.05
N ASN A 82 -16.18 -10.48 -17.73
CA ASN A 82 -17.42 -10.91 -17.09
C ASN A 82 -18.46 -9.78 -17.01
N GLN A 83 -19.73 -10.16 -16.89
CA GLN A 83 -20.82 -9.23 -16.54
C GLN A 83 -20.46 -8.39 -15.30
N HIS A 84 -20.97 -7.15 -15.27
CA HIS A 84 -20.70 -6.12 -14.26
C HIS A 84 -19.48 -5.22 -14.48
N ILE A 85 -18.82 -5.36 -15.64
CA ILE A 85 -17.72 -4.50 -16.07
C ILE A 85 -18.00 -4.05 -17.51
N PHE A 86 -17.73 -2.77 -17.80
CA PHE A 86 -17.71 -2.25 -19.15
C PHE A 86 -16.28 -2.25 -19.67
N LYS A 87 -16.07 -2.71 -20.91
CA LYS A 87 -14.93 -2.29 -21.72
C LYS A 87 -15.26 -0.95 -22.37
N VAL A 88 -14.38 0.02 -22.23
CA VAL A 88 -14.57 1.38 -22.75
C VAL A 88 -13.77 1.53 -24.03
N VAL A 89 -14.46 1.82 -25.14
CA VAL A 89 -13.85 2.00 -26.46
C VAL A 89 -14.07 3.43 -26.92
N PHE A 90 -13.01 4.13 -27.32
CA PHE A 90 -13.07 5.53 -27.75
C PHE A 90 -11.97 5.86 -28.76
N ASP A 91 -12.13 6.97 -29.48
CA ASP A 91 -11.17 7.44 -30.48
C ASP A 91 -10.00 8.18 -29.81
N HIS A 92 -8.87 7.50 -29.66
CA HIS A 92 -7.64 8.04 -29.06
C HIS A 92 -7.10 9.30 -29.76
N LYS A 93 -7.52 9.60 -30.99
CA LYS A 93 -7.13 10.84 -31.69
C LYS A 93 -7.91 12.05 -31.23
N LYS A 94 -9.05 11.84 -30.55
CA LYS A 94 -9.96 12.89 -30.08
C LYS A 94 -10.00 13.00 -28.57
N VAL A 95 -9.75 11.88 -27.89
CA VAL A 95 -9.87 11.77 -26.44
C VAL A 95 -8.58 11.15 -25.90
N ASP A 96 -7.86 11.93 -25.10
CA ASP A 96 -6.72 11.44 -24.34
C ASP A 96 -7.21 10.44 -23.27
N LYS A 97 -6.54 9.30 -23.19
CA LYS A 97 -6.93 8.19 -22.32
C LYS A 97 -6.87 8.55 -20.84
N TYR A 98 -5.81 9.23 -20.41
CA TYR A 98 -5.59 9.57 -19.00
C TYR A 98 -6.54 10.69 -18.57
N TYR A 99 -6.75 11.68 -19.43
CA TYR A 99 -7.79 12.68 -19.24
C TYR A 99 -9.16 12.02 -19.07
N PHE A 100 -9.48 11.07 -19.94
CA PHE A 100 -10.77 10.39 -19.91
C PHE A 100 -10.94 9.56 -18.64
N ARG A 101 -9.88 8.88 -18.17
CA ARG A 101 -9.87 8.21 -16.86
C ARG A 101 -10.28 9.18 -15.74
N PHE A 102 -9.69 10.38 -15.69
CA PHE A 102 -10.06 11.39 -14.68
C PHE A 102 -11.49 11.90 -14.86
N ALA A 103 -11.94 12.11 -16.09
CA ALA A 103 -13.30 12.57 -16.40
C ALA A 103 -14.36 11.55 -15.97
N LEU A 104 -14.11 10.27 -16.24
CA LEU A 104 -14.96 9.16 -15.82
C LEU A 104 -14.93 9.02 -14.29
N LYS A 105 -13.78 9.19 -13.64
CA LYS A 105 -13.66 9.12 -12.17
C LYS A 105 -14.52 10.19 -11.50
N GLN A 106 -14.45 11.42 -12.00
CA GLN A 106 -15.30 12.51 -11.51
C GLN A 106 -16.79 12.23 -11.74
N THR A 107 -17.14 11.63 -12.89
CA THR A 107 -18.51 11.23 -13.20
C THR A 107 -19.02 10.18 -12.22
N ILE A 108 -18.22 9.14 -11.94
CA ILE A 108 -18.52 8.10 -10.95
C ILE A 108 -18.72 8.72 -9.56
N ASP A 109 -17.83 9.60 -9.12
CA ASP A 109 -17.92 10.27 -7.82
C ASP A 109 -19.20 11.12 -7.72
N SER A 110 -19.59 11.79 -8.81
CA SER A 110 -20.82 12.58 -8.87
C SER A 110 -22.05 11.67 -8.76
N LEU A 111 -22.14 10.62 -9.59
CA LEU A 111 -23.27 9.69 -9.61
C LEU A 111 -23.43 8.91 -8.29
N THR A 112 -22.32 8.54 -7.64
CA THR A 112 -22.34 7.77 -6.38
C THR A 112 -22.62 8.62 -5.15
N LYS A 113 -22.41 9.95 -5.19
CA LYS A 113 -22.79 10.87 -4.11
C LYS A 113 -24.31 11.04 -4.00
N PHE A 114 -25.05 10.92 -5.11
CA PHE A 114 -26.52 10.97 -5.11
C PHE A 114 -27.20 9.65 -4.69
N ALA A 115 -26.44 8.55 -4.60
CA ALA A 115 -26.93 7.21 -4.27
C ALA A 115 -26.74 6.83 -2.78
N GLN A 116 -26.79 7.78 -1.85
CA GLN A 116 -26.69 7.47 -0.41
C GLN A 116 -27.96 6.75 0.08
N GLY A 117 -27.90 5.42 0.23
CA GLY A 117 -28.93 4.67 0.94
C GLY A 117 -29.10 3.18 0.60
N SER A 118 -28.55 2.68 -0.52
CA SER A 118 -28.67 1.25 -0.88
C SER A 118 -27.39 0.47 -0.59
N THR A 119 -27.55 -0.74 -0.03
CA THR A 119 -26.46 -1.68 0.31
C THR A 119 -25.62 -2.11 -0.90
N MET A 120 -26.08 -1.85 -2.14
CA MET A 120 -25.28 -1.98 -3.36
C MET A 120 -25.38 -0.71 -4.20
N LYS A 121 -24.24 -0.06 -4.46
CA LYS A 121 -24.13 1.01 -5.44
C LYS A 121 -24.03 0.39 -6.83
N HIS A 122 -24.95 0.77 -7.73
CA HIS A 122 -24.95 0.36 -9.13
C HIS A 122 -24.99 1.60 -10.02
N ILE A 123 -24.14 1.63 -11.04
CA ILE A 123 -24.21 2.66 -12.09
C ILE A 123 -25.08 2.11 -13.23
N VAL A 124 -26.14 2.84 -13.56
CA VAL A 124 -26.98 2.57 -14.73
C VAL A 124 -26.26 3.10 -15.97
N LYS A 125 -25.96 2.22 -16.93
CA LYS A 125 -25.25 2.57 -18.18
C LYS A 125 -25.83 3.80 -18.88
N GLY A 126 -27.16 3.86 -19.00
CA GLY A 126 -27.83 4.97 -19.68
C GLY A 126 -27.67 6.32 -18.99
N ASP A 127 -27.53 6.36 -17.67
CA ASP A 127 -27.27 7.61 -16.93
C ASP A 127 -25.80 8.02 -17.07
N PHE A 128 -24.90 7.03 -17.10
CA PHE A 128 -23.49 7.23 -17.37
C PHE A 128 -23.25 7.85 -18.76
N GLU A 129 -23.87 7.28 -19.80
CA GLU A 129 -23.73 7.75 -21.18
C GLU A 129 -24.32 9.16 -21.41
N LYS A 130 -25.39 9.52 -20.68
CA LYS A 130 -26.02 10.84 -20.75
C LYS A 130 -25.24 11.93 -20.00
N HIS A 131 -24.38 11.54 -19.06
CA HIS A 131 -23.59 12.50 -18.29
C HIS A 131 -22.71 13.32 -19.23
N LYS A 132 -22.59 14.62 -18.93
CA LYS A 132 -21.80 15.56 -19.73
C LYS A 132 -20.48 15.83 -19.04
N ILE A 133 -19.39 15.68 -19.78
CA ILE A 133 -18.05 16.06 -19.33
C ILE A 133 -17.53 17.20 -20.19
N PRO A 134 -16.68 18.09 -19.66
CA PRO A 134 -15.92 18.99 -20.51
C PRO A 134 -15.00 18.18 -21.42
N LEU A 135 -14.86 18.61 -22.67
CA LEU A 135 -13.94 18.01 -23.62
C LEU A 135 -13.15 19.14 -24.29
N PRO A 136 -12.01 19.56 -23.70
CA PRO A 136 -11.11 20.51 -24.31
C PRO A 136 -10.36 19.89 -25.50
N ASP A 137 -9.48 20.64 -26.16
CA ASP A 137 -8.65 20.07 -27.21
C ASP A 137 -7.66 19.03 -26.66
N LEU A 138 -7.05 18.23 -27.55
CA LEU A 138 -6.21 17.11 -27.13
C LEU A 138 -4.98 17.56 -26.31
N VAL A 139 -4.43 18.75 -26.59
CA VAL A 139 -3.25 19.27 -25.88
C VAL A 139 -3.63 19.68 -24.47
N GLU A 140 -4.74 20.40 -24.31
CA GLU A 140 -5.30 20.76 -23.01
C GLU A 140 -5.68 19.50 -22.20
N GLN A 141 -6.26 18.49 -22.84
CA GLN A 141 -6.55 17.20 -22.19
C GLN A 141 -5.27 16.55 -21.64
N GLN A 142 -4.21 16.48 -22.44
CA GLN A 142 -2.91 15.93 -22.03
C GLN A 142 -2.28 16.72 -20.87
N LYS A 143 -2.32 18.05 -20.92
CA LYS A 143 -1.84 18.91 -19.83
C LYS A 143 -2.62 18.69 -18.53
N ILE A 144 -3.95 18.60 -18.60
CA ILE A 144 -4.80 18.32 -17.44
C ILE A 144 -4.47 16.94 -16.86
N ALA A 145 -4.40 15.92 -17.72
CA ALA A 145 -4.08 14.56 -17.33
C ALA A 145 -2.72 14.49 -16.64
N TYR A 146 -1.73 15.20 -17.16
CA TYR A 146 -0.40 15.30 -16.59
C TYR A 146 -0.38 15.90 -15.18
N ILE A 147 -1.05 17.05 -14.98
CA ILE A 147 -1.15 17.72 -13.68
C ILE A 147 -1.78 16.80 -12.63
N LEU A 148 -2.89 16.15 -12.99
CA LEU A 148 -3.63 15.26 -12.10
C LEU A 148 -2.83 13.99 -11.79
N SER A 149 -2.13 13.43 -12.79
CA SER A 149 -1.26 12.25 -12.61
C SER A 149 -0.08 12.56 -11.69
N LYS A 150 0.57 13.72 -11.85
CA LYS A 150 1.60 14.20 -10.92
C LYS A 150 1.09 14.27 -9.48
N ALA A 151 -0.11 14.78 -9.27
CA ALA A 151 -0.71 14.85 -7.94
C ALA A 151 -1.04 13.46 -7.37
N GLU A 152 -1.64 12.55 -8.17
CA GLU A 152 -1.86 11.15 -7.74
C GLU A 152 -0.56 10.44 -7.38
N ALA A 153 0.51 10.65 -8.15
CA ALA A 153 1.80 10.04 -7.88
C ALA A 153 2.46 10.55 -6.59
N LEU A 154 2.36 11.86 -6.29
CA LEU A 154 2.81 12.42 -5.00
C LEU A 154 2.02 11.83 -3.83
N ILE A 155 0.70 11.64 -3.99
CA ILE A 155 -0.15 10.99 -2.99
C ILE A 155 0.30 9.54 -2.77
N GLN A 156 0.50 8.78 -3.86
CA GLN A 156 0.94 7.39 -3.78
C GLN A 156 2.30 7.27 -3.08
N LYS A 157 3.26 8.11 -3.46
CA LYS A 157 4.58 8.18 -2.82
C LYS A 157 4.49 8.44 -1.32
N ARG A 158 3.55 9.28 -0.88
CA ARG A 158 3.32 9.54 0.56
C ARG A 158 2.75 8.32 1.27
N LYS A 159 1.80 7.62 0.66
CA LYS A 159 1.28 6.35 1.19
C LYS A 159 2.38 5.30 1.30
N ASP A 160 3.21 5.16 0.27
CA ASP A 160 4.34 4.22 0.27
C ASP A 160 5.37 4.57 1.33
N THR A 161 5.67 5.86 1.53
CA THR A 161 6.57 6.33 2.61
C THR A 161 6.01 5.96 3.98
N ILE A 162 4.72 6.18 4.21
CA ILE A 162 4.05 5.83 5.48
C ILE A 162 4.12 4.33 5.73
N ASN A 163 3.85 3.51 4.71
CA ASN A 163 3.96 2.05 4.79
C ASN A 163 5.40 1.60 5.07
N GLY A 164 6.39 2.19 4.40
CA GLY A 164 7.80 1.89 4.61
C GLY A 164 8.29 2.22 6.03
N LEU A 165 7.73 3.25 6.68
CA LEU A 165 8.02 3.55 8.09
C LEU A 165 7.49 2.47 9.03
N ASP A 166 6.32 1.89 8.73
CA ASP A 166 5.77 0.76 9.51
C ASP A 166 6.62 -0.51 9.35
N GLU A 167 7.11 -0.77 8.12
CA GLU A 167 8.06 -1.85 7.88
C GLU A 167 9.39 -1.63 8.59
N LEU A 168 9.93 -0.41 8.56
CA LEU A 168 11.17 -0.06 9.26
C LEU A 168 11.07 -0.34 10.77
N LEU A 169 9.93 -0.05 11.41
CA LEU A 169 9.70 -0.39 12.82
C LEU A 169 9.77 -1.90 13.07
N LYS A 170 9.15 -2.69 12.20
CA LYS A 170 9.18 -4.15 12.28
C LYS A 170 10.60 -4.70 12.10
N TYR A 171 11.36 -4.18 11.13
CA TYR A 171 12.75 -4.58 10.91
C TYR A 171 13.66 -4.16 12.07
N THR A 172 13.51 -2.93 12.57
CA THR A 172 14.26 -2.44 13.73
C THR A 172 14.02 -3.35 14.95
N PHE A 173 12.78 -3.77 15.17
CA PHE A 173 12.47 -4.74 16.22
C PHE A 173 13.21 -6.07 16.02
N LEU A 174 13.13 -6.65 14.81
CA LEU A 174 13.76 -7.94 14.50
C LEU A 174 15.28 -7.88 14.53
N ASP A 175 15.90 -6.76 14.16
CA ASP A 175 17.35 -6.57 14.25
C ASP A 175 17.82 -6.50 15.71
N MET A 176 17.13 -5.67 16.51
CA MET A 176 17.47 -5.47 17.93
C MET A 176 17.18 -6.72 18.77
N PHE A 177 16.03 -7.37 18.56
CA PHE A 177 15.53 -8.41 19.46
C PHE A 177 15.51 -9.81 18.85
N GLY A 178 15.57 -9.92 17.52
CA GLY A 178 15.39 -11.18 16.81
C GLY A 178 13.93 -11.60 16.69
N ASP A 179 13.72 -12.75 16.04
CA ASP A 179 12.41 -13.41 16.09
C ASP A 179 12.11 -13.84 17.54
N PRO A 180 10.96 -13.43 18.12
CA PRO A 180 10.68 -13.64 19.54
C PRO A 180 10.41 -15.11 19.92
N VAL A 181 10.08 -15.97 18.95
CA VAL A 181 9.84 -17.40 19.20
C VAL A 181 11.16 -18.17 19.12
N LYS A 182 11.94 -17.94 18.06
CA LYS A 182 13.27 -18.55 17.87
C LYS A 182 14.27 -18.02 18.89
N ASN A 183 14.14 -16.75 19.30
CA ASN A 183 15.03 -16.03 20.22
C ASN A 183 16.52 -16.16 19.85
N PRO A 184 16.93 -15.80 18.62
CA PRO A 184 18.30 -16.02 18.15
C PRO A 184 19.35 -15.20 18.91
N LYS A 185 18.93 -14.09 19.53
CA LYS A 185 19.77 -13.23 20.37
C LYS A 185 19.96 -13.76 21.80
N GLY A 186 19.29 -14.86 22.16
CA GLY A 186 19.47 -15.52 23.44
C GLY A 186 18.97 -14.74 24.66
N TRP A 187 17.98 -13.86 24.49
CA TRP A 187 17.42 -13.09 25.61
C TRP A 187 16.79 -14.00 26.67
N GLU A 188 16.72 -13.49 27.90
CA GLU A 188 16.04 -14.17 29.02
C GLU A 188 14.60 -14.54 28.60
N LYS A 189 14.20 -15.81 28.78
CA LYS A 189 12.82 -16.24 28.51
C LYS A 189 12.03 -16.20 29.81
N GLY A 190 11.09 -15.26 29.90
CA GLY A 190 10.17 -15.14 31.03
C GLY A 190 8.71 -15.37 30.65
N GLY A 191 7.85 -15.37 31.67
CA GLY A 191 6.40 -15.41 31.53
C GLY A 191 5.76 -14.03 31.39
N MET A 192 4.62 -13.95 30.72
CA MET A 192 3.84 -12.71 30.59
C MET A 192 3.42 -12.16 31.97
N VAL A 193 3.23 -13.04 32.96
CA VAL A 193 2.97 -12.68 34.37
C VAL A 193 4.08 -11.85 35.02
N GLU A 194 5.33 -11.94 34.54
CA GLU A 194 6.44 -11.16 35.09
C GLU A 194 6.45 -9.71 34.57
N VAL A 195 5.86 -9.50 33.40
CA VAL A 195 5.82 -8.19 32.72
C VAL A 195 4.47 -7.50 32.88
N ILE A 196 3.38 -8.23 33.16
CA ILE A 196 2.04 -7.66 33.41
C ILE A 196 1.67 -7.83 34.89
N THR A 197 1.55 -6.72 35.62
CA THR A 197 1.25 -6.71 37.06
C THR A 197 -0.24 -6.79 37.37
N SER A 198 -1.10 -6.26 36.51
CA SER A 198 -2.54 -6.33 36.68
C SER A 198 -3.30 -6.20 35.36
N ILE A 199 -4.50 -6.79 35.30
CA ILE A 199 -5.42 -6.69 34.16
C ILE A 199 -6.77 -6.23 34.68
N LYS A 200 -7.30 -5.14 34.12
CA LYS A 200 -8.66 -4.66 34.42
C LYS A 200 -9.54 -4.76 33.18
N SER A 201 -10.72 -5.38 33.34
CA SER A 201 -11.72 -5.48 32.28
C SER A 201 -12.68 -4.30 32.33
N GLY A 202 -13.03 -3.75 31.17
CA GLY A 202 -14.08 -2.73 31.08
C GLY A 202 -15.48 -3.27 31.29
N THR A 203 -16.47 -2.41 31.03
CA THR A 203 -17.90 -2.71 31.19
C THR A 203 -18.64 -2.34 29.91
N SER A 204 -19.37 -3.29 29.33
CA SER A 204 -20.14 -3.06 28.10
C SER A 204 -21.55 -2.54 28.36
N TYR A 205 -21.97 -1.63 27.49
CA TYR A 205 -23.33 -1.08 27.42
C TYR A 205 -23.80 -1.11 25.97
N ALA A 206 -25.10 -1.29 25.77
CA ALA A 206 -25.71 -1.03 24.47
C ALA A 206 -25.69 0.48 24.21
N GLY A 207 -25.39 0.87 22.98
CA GLY A 207 -25.27 2.27 22.60
C GLY A 207 -25.53 2.46 21.11
N ALA A 208 -25.85 3.69 20.73
CA ALA A 208 -26.07 4.08 19.34
C ALA A 208 -24.76 4.08 18.56
N GLU A 209 -24.83 3.73 17.27
CA GLU A 209 -23.71 3.77 16.33
C GLU A 209 -23.45 5.22 15.86
N ASN A 210 -23.18 6.11 16.82
CA ASN A 210 -22.90 7.53 16.58
C ASN A 210 -21.39 7.78 16.54
N LYS A 211 -20.95 8.74 15.72
CA LYS A 211 -19.54 9.20 15.64
C LYS A 211 -19.27 10.43 16.50
N GLU A 212 -20.31 11.03 17.06
CA GLU A 212 -20.28 12.22 17.90
C GLU A 212 -21.09 11.93 19.16
N LEU A 213 -20.73 12.59 20.26
CA LEU A 213 -21.40 12.46 21.55
C LEU A 213 -22.27 13.68 21.80
N GLU A 214 -23.49 13.46 22.27
CA GLU A 214 -24.34 14.51 22.81
C GLU A 214 -23.95 14.87 24.26
N GLN A 215 -24.49 15.98 24.78
CA GLN A 215 -24.11 16.51 26.10
C GLN A 215 -24.32 15.52 27.27
N ASN A 216 -25.27 14.58 27.16
CA ASN A 216 -25.59 13.59 28.20
C ASN A 216 -25.09 12.17 27.88
N GLU A 217 -24.02 12.05 27.07
CA GLU A 217 -23.50 10.76 26.62
C GLU A 217 -22.04 10.54 26.98
N LEU A 218 -21.69 9.26 27.16
CA LEU A 218 -20.31 8.76 27.16
C LEU A 218 -20.13 7.75 26.04
N GLY A 219 -18.91 7.67 25.50
CA GLY A 219 -18.57 6.72 24.45
C GLY A 219 -18.03 5.41 25.03
N VAL A 220 -18.73 4.30 24.84
CA VAL A 220 -18.16 2.97 25.07
C VAL A 220 -17.33 2.56 23.85
N LEU A 221 -16.03 2.27 24.04
CA LEU A 221 -15.16 1.91 22.92
C LEU A 221 -15.62 0.62 22.24
N LYS A 222 -15.36 0.52 20.94
CA LYS A 222 -15.47 -0.72 20.17
C LYS A 222 -14.14 -1.47 20.20
N ILE A 223 -14.16 -2.75 19.83
CA ILE A 223 -12.94 -3.54 19.64
C ILE A 223 -12.03 -2.90 18.58
N SER A 224 -12.64 -2.36 17.50
CA SER A 224 -11.99 -1.63 16.41
C SER A 224 -11.18 -0.41 16.87
N ALA A 225 -11.39 0.08 18.10
CA ALA A 225 -10.61 1.17 18.67
C ALA A 225 -9.14 0.81 18.94
N VAL A 226 -8.82 -0.49 19.02
CA VAL A 226 -7.50 -1.01 19.46
C VAL A 226 -6.83 -1.90 18.40
N THR A 227 -7.55 -2.32 17.35
CA THR A 227 -7.12 -3.41 16.46
C THR A 227 -5.88 -3.15 15.63
N ASP A 228 -5.62 -1.89 15.28
CA ASP A 228 -4.59 -1.54 14.29
C ASP A 228 -3.24 -1.24 14.95
N GLY A 229 -3.10 -1.50 16.24
CA GLY A 229 -1.88 -1.15 16.97
C GLY A 229 -1.80 0.32 17.40
N VAL A 230 -2.79 1.12 17.01
CA VAL A 230 -2.93 2.56 17.27
C VAL A 230 -4.34 2.81 17.81
N PHE A 231 -4.44 3.68 18.82
CA PHE A 231 -5.72 4.00 19.46
C PHE A 231 -6.60 4.86 18.54
N LYS A 232 -7.81 4.41 18.22
CA LYS A 232 -8.79 5.14 17.39
C LYS A 232 -9.92 5.70 18.26
N PRO A 233 -9.89 6.99 18.63
CA PRO A 233 -10.89 7.57 19.55
C PRO A 233 -12.29 7.74 18.94
N LYS A 234 -12.44 7.59 17.61
CA LYS A 234 -13.75 7.69 16.93
C LYS A 234 -14.50 6.35 16.84
N GLU A 235 -13.88 5.26 17.27
CA GLU A 235 -14.46 3.91 17.25
C GLU A 235 -15.18 3.62 18.58
N PHE A 236 -16.33 4.26 18.80
CA PHE A 236 -17.16 4.06 19.99
C PHE A 236 -18.64 3.92 19.64
N LYS A 237 -19.45 3.57 20.63
CA LYS A 237 -20.92 3.69 20.63
C LYS A 237 -21.31 4.69 21.69
N ALA A 238 -22.29 5.54 21.39
CA ALA A 238 -22.78 6.54 22.33
C ALA A 238 -23.75 5.90 23.33
N VAL A 239 -23.56 6.17 24.62
CA VAL A 239 -24.34 5.60 25.72
C VAL A 239 -24.79 6.76 26.61
N SER A 240 -26.10 6.87 26.83
CA SER A 240 -26.65 7.83 27.80
C SER A 240 -26.09 7.56 29.19
N ILE A 241 -25.65 8.63 29.87
CA ILE A 241 -25.07 8.56 31.23
C ILE A 241 -26.03 7.89 32.21
N ASP A 242 -27.34 8.11 32.06
CA ASP A 242 -28.37 7.55 32.94
C ASP A 242 -28.45 6.02 32.91
N LEU A 243 -27.94 5.39 31.84
CA LEU A 243 -27.89 3.93 31.70
C LEU A 243 -26.65 3.32 32.36
N ILE A 244 -25.66 4.13 32.76
CA ILE A 244 -24.38 3.66 33.28
C ILE A 244 -24.49 3.39 34.79
N THR A 245 -24.81 2.15 35.12
CA THR A 245 -25.05 1.70 36.51
C THR A 245 -23.85 1.05 37.19
N LYS A 246 -22.77 0.74 36.46
CA LYS A 246 -21.59 0.03 36.96
C LYS A 246 -20.37 0.93 36.87
N GLN A 247 -19.32 0.59 37.63
CA GLN A 247 -18.04 1.28 37.52
C GLN A 247 -17.47 1.15 36.11
N ILE A 248 -17.08 2.29 35.54
CA ILE A 248 -16.45 2.38 34.22
C ILE A 248 -14.96 2.69 34.35
N ILE A 249 -14.18 2.23 33.38
CA ILE A 249 -12.76 2.56 33.26
C ILE A 249 -12.62 3.57 32.13
N LYS A 250 -12.39 4.84 32.50
CA LYS A 250 -12.19 5.92 31.53
C LYS A 250 -10.82 5.80 30.84
N CYS A 251 -10.75 6.25 29.60
CA CYS A 251 -9.53 6.23 28.80
C CYS A 251 -8.60 7.37 29.22
N GLN A 252 -7.42 7.02 29.73
CA GLN A 252 -6.39 7.95 30.19
C GLN A 252 -5.12 7.79 29.37
N LYS A 253 -4.35 8.87 29.25
CA LYS A 253 -3.05 8.87 28.59
C LYS A 253 -2.13 7.80 29.17
N GLY A 254 -1.46 7.06 28.29
CA GLY A 254 -0.48 6.03 28.65
C GLY A 254 -1.09 4.69 29.07
N MET A 255 -2.42 4.54 29.09
CA MET A 255 -3.05 3.24 29.28
C MET A 255 -2.67 2.29 28.16
N PHE A 256 -2.24 1.07 28.53
CA PHE A 256 -1.95 0.01 27.57
C PHE A 256 -3.19 -0.88 27.43
N LEU A 257 -3.85 -0.78 26.29
CA LEU A 257 -5.10 -1.46 26.03
C LEU A 257 -4.85 -2.71 25.18
N MET A 258 -5.65 -3.74 25.41
CA MET A 258 -5.63 -4.97 24.63
C MET A 258 -7.04 -5.47 24.34
N SER A 259 -7.29 -5.90 23.11
CA SER A 259 -8.51 -6.64 22.77
C SER A 259 -8.39 -8.11 23.18
N ARG A 260 -9.24 -8.58 24.09
CA ARG A 260 -9.28 -10.00 24.47
C ARG A 260 -10.03 -10.87 23.46
N ALA A 261 -10.87 -10.28 22.62
CA ALA A 261 -11.76 -10.99 21.71
C ALA A 261 -11.83 -10.30 20.35
N ASN A 262 -11.46 -11.01 19.28
CA ASN A 262 -11.43 -10.47 17.92
C ASN A 262 -11.32 -11.58 16.87
N THR A 263 -11.19 -11.23 15.58
CA THR A 263 -10.80 -12.20 14.54
C THR A 263 -9.47 -12.88 14.89
N LYS A 264 -9.20 -14.02 14.24
CA LYS A 264 -7.97 -14.80 14.44
C LYS A 264 -6.70 -13.94 14.24
N GLU A 265 -6.74 -13.00 13.31
CA GLU A 265 -5.60 -12.16 12.95
C GLU A 265 -5.34 -11.08 14.00
N LEU A 266 -6.36 -10.68 14.78
CA LEU A 266 -6.37 -9.48 15.62
C LEU A 266 -6.64 -9.73 17.13
N VAL A 267 -6.81 -10.98 17.55
CA VAL A 267 -6.94 -11.33 18.99
C VAL A 267 -5.69 -10.90 19.76
N ALA A 268 -5.83 -10.27 20.94
CA ALA A 268 -4.71 -9.65 21.67
C ALA A 268 -3.99 -8.52 20.91
N ALA A 269 -4.66 -7.85 19.96
CA ALA A 269 -4.16 -6.57 19.44
C ALA A 269 -4.09 -5.55 20.58
N CYS A 270 -3.03 -4.75 20.62
CA CYS A 270 -2.76 -3.79 21.68
C CYS A 270 -2.59 -2.37 21.14
N CYS A 271 -2.79 -1.37 21.98
CA CYS A 271 -2.42 0.01 21.68
C CYS A 271 -2.10 0.79 22.96
N ILE A 272 -1.44 1.94 22.83
CA ILE A 272 -1.20 2.87 23.92
C ILE A 272 -2.06 4.11 23.69
N VAL A 273 -2.80 4.55 24.71
CA VAL A 273 -3.66 5.72 24.62
C VAL A 273 -2.79 7.00 24.61
N PRO A 274 -2.86 7.85 23.56
CA PRO A 274 -1.91 8.94 23.37
C PRO A 274 -2.18 10.19 24.24
N LYS A 275 -3.43 10.37 24.69
CA LYS A 275 -3.88 11.51 25.50
C LYS A 275 -5.12 11.13 26.32
N ASP A 276 -5.54 11.98 27.24
CA ASP A 276 -6.75 11.72 28.02
C ASP A 276 -8.01 11.87 27.18
N TYR A 277 -8.95 10.94 27.35
CA TYR A 277 -10.27 10.95 26.73
C TYR A 277 -11.33 10.74 27.83
N PRO A 278 -11.70 11.80 28.58
CA PRO A 278 -12.54 11.68 29.78
C PRO A 278 -13.98 11.20 29.49
N PHE A 279 -14.39 11.27 28.22
CA PHE A 279 -15.71 10.85 27.74
C PHE A 279 -15.73 9.42 27.19
N LEU A 280 -14.57 8.77 27.04
CA LEU A 280 -14.47 7.42 26.49
C LEU A 280 -14.15 6.41 27.59
N PHE A 281 -14.78 5.24 27.55
CA PHE A 281 -14.53 4.16 28.51
C PHE A 281 -14.48 2.78 27.86
N LEU A 282 -13.83 1.83 28.55
CA LEU A 282 -13.58 0.49 28.02
C LEU A 282 -14.84 -0.41 28.10
N PRO A 283 -15.16 -1.18 27.04
CA PRO A 283 -16.08 -2.31 27.10
C PRO A 283 -15.45 -3.54 27.78
N ASP A 284 -16.24 -4.56 28.06
CA ASP A 284 -15.80 -5.85 28.63
C ASP A 284 -14.80 -6.63 27.74
N LYS A 285 -14.80 -6.35 26.43
CA LYS A 285 -13.89 -6.96 25.45
C LYS A 285 -12.53 -6.25 25.33
N LEU A 286 -12.33 -5.15 26.03
CA LEU A 286 -11.03 -4.48 26.13
C LEU A 286 -10.49 -4.59 27.55
N TRP A 287 -9.20 -4.93 27.66
CA TRP A 287 -8.45 -4.93 28.91
C TRP A 287 -7.53 -3.73 28.97
N SER A 288 -7.42 -3.16 30.16
CA SER A 288 -6.30 -2.29 30.54
C SER A 288 -5.24 -3.14 31.24
N LEU A 289 -4.03 -3.11 30.69
CA LEU A 289 -2.87 -3.84 31.20
C LEU A 289 -1.96 -2.89 31.99
N SER A 290 -1.63 -3.26 33.22
CA SER A 290 -0.54 -2.63 33.98
C SER A 290 0.75 -3.38 33.72
N VAL A 291 1.78 -2.66 33.26
CA VAL A 291 3.09 -3.24 32.93
C VAL A 291 4.05 -3.04 34.09
N ASN A 292 4.86 -4.04 34.40
CA ASN A 292 6.01 -3.91 35.27
C ASN A 292 7.12 -3.15 34.53
N GLU A 293 7.21 -1.85 34.74
CA GLU A 293 8.16 -0.98 34.03
C GLU A 293 9.64 -1.28 34.39
N GLN A 294 9.89 -2.10 35.42
CA GLN A 294 11.23 -2.61 35.75
C GLN A 294 11.64 -3.84 34.91
N ARG A 295 10.69 -4.48 34.23
CA ARG A 295 10.94 -5.67 33.38
C ARG A 295 10.65 -5.41 31.91
N ALA A 296 9.65 -4.59 31.60
CA ALA A 296 9.26 -4.34 30.22
C ALA A 296 8.79 -2.91 29.95
N ASN A 297 9.12 -2.41 28.75
CA ASN A 297 8.60 -1.18 28.20
C ASN A 297 7.30 -1.45 27.41
N LYS A 298 6.28 -0.61 27.59
CA LYS A 298 4.98 -0.72 26.90
C LYS A 298 5.12 -0.68 25.36
N ILE A 299 6.03 0.14 24.84
CA ILE A 299 6.27 0.28 23.39
C ILE A 299 6.90 -0.98 22.83
N PHE A 300 7.87 -1.57 23.55
CA PHE A 300 8.44 -2.87 23.19
C PHE A 300 7.36 -3.96 23.15
N LEU A 301 6.53 -4.06 24.19
CA LEU A 301 5.44 -5.04 24.23
C LEU A 301 4.44 -4.82 23.09
N ASN A 302 4.07 -3.57 22.82
CA ASN A 302 3.17 -3.23 21.72
C ASN A 302 3.73 -3.67 20.36
N ALA A 303 5.04 -3.54 20.14
CA ALA A 303 5.70 -3.99 18.91
C ALA A 303 5.83 -5.53 18.86
N LEU A 304 6.19 -6.17 19.97
CA LEU A 304 6.26 -7.63 20.10
C LEU A 304 4.93 -8.30 19.71
N PHE A 305 3.81 -7.74 20.19
CA PHE A 305 2.47 -8.25 19.87
C PHE A 305 2.06 -8.07 18.41
N LYS A 306 2.86 -7.40 17.57
CA LYS A 306 2.66 -7.27 16.12
C LYS A 306 3.56 -8.22 15.31
N ILE A 307 4.54 -8.86 15.92
CA ILE A 307 5.44 -9.78 15.21
C ILE A 307 4.72 -11.10 14.91
N GLU A 308 4.70 -11.49 13.64
CA GLU A 308 3.87 -12.58 13.12
C GLU A 308 4.12 -13.93 13.81
N SER A 309 5.39 -14.27 14.11
CA SER A 309 5.71 -15.49 14.85
C SER A 309 5.12 -15.49 16.27
N PHE A 310 5.12 -14.34 16.95
CA PHE A 310 4.49 -14.21 18.26
C PHE A 310 2.96 -14.19 18.18
N ARG A 311 2.40 -13.56 17.14
CA ARG A 311 0.95 -13.62 16.85
C ARG A 311 0.48 -15.06 16.73
N ASN A 312 1.25 -15.92 16.05
CA ASN A 312 0.92 -17.35 15.91
C ASN A 312 0.81 -18.05 17.26
N VAL A 313 1.74 -17.80 18.20
CA VAL A 313 1.67 -18.35 19.57
C VAL A 313 0.39 -17.89 20.30
N ILE A 314 -0.01 -16.62 20.14
CA ILE A 314 -1.24 -16.10 20.73
C ILE A 314 -2.47 -16.79 20.12
N ARG A 315 -2.50 -16.93 18.78
CA ARG A 315 -3.59 -17.55 18.02
C ARG A 315 -3.82 -19.00 18.44
N GLU A 316 -2.75 -19.77 18.60
CA GLU A 316 -2.81 -21.17 19.05
C GLU A 316 -3.36 -21.31 20.47
N LYS A 317 -3.09 -20.34 21.35
CA LYS A 317 -3.63 -20.35 22.73
C LYS A 317 -5.06 -19.82 22.82
N ALA A 318 -5.47 -18.94 21.90
CA ALA A 318 -6.82 -18.40 21.87
C ALA A 318 -7.86 -19.51 21.61
N SER A 319 -9.11 -19.28 21.98
CA SER A 319 -10.18 -20.28 21.85
C SER A 319 -11.49 -19.59 21.45
N GLY A 320 -12.29 -20.26 20.62
CA GLY A 320 -13.55 -19.72 20.08
C GLY A 320 -14.09 -20.59 18.94
N GLY A 321 -15.41 -20.60 18.75
CA GLY A 321 -16.13 -21.59 17.92
C GLY A 321 -16.25 -21.28 16.43
N HIS A 322 -15.76 -20.14 15.92
CA HIS A 322 -15.74 -19.82 14.49
C HIS A 322 -14.57 -18.86 14.17
N GLU A 323 -14.06 -18.86 12.93
CA GLU A 323 -12.94 -18.00 12.48
C GLU A 323 -13.15 -16.50 12.73
N SER A 324 -14.42 -16.07 12.84
CA SER A 324 -14.80 -14.67 13.02
C SER A 324 -14.60 -14.12 14.44
N MET A 325 -14.42 -14.96 15.47
CA MET A 325 -14.27 -14.47 16.85
C MET A 325 -13.52 -15.45 17.78
N LEU A 326 -12.22 -15.25 17.94
CA LEU A 326 -11.38 -15.89 18.96
C LEU A 326 -11.32 -15.04 20.24
N ASN A 327 -11.18 -15.71 21.38
CA ASN A 327 -11.03 -15.07 22.69
C ASN A 327 -9.81 -15.67 23.42
N ILE A 328 -9.06 -14.83 24.11
CA ILE A 328 -7.97 -15.28 25.00
C ILE A 328 -8.39 -15.03 26.46
N SER A 329 -8.28 -16.04 27.31
CA SER A 329 -8.53 -15.88 28.75
C SER A 329 -7.31 -15.26 29.45
N MET A 330 -7.53 -14.58 30.58
CA MET A 330 -6.43 -13.95 31.34
C MET A 330 -5.37 -14.97 31.74
N MET A 331 -5.78 -16.15 32.20
CA MET A 331 -4.87 -17.24 32.56
C MET A 331 -3.99 -17.68 31.37
N LYS A 332 -4.59 -17.86 30.18
CA LYS A 332 -3.83 -18.24 28.98
C LYS A 332 -2.89 -17.14 28.50
N PHE A 333 -3.33 -15.88 28.58
CA PHE A 333 -2.52 -14.71 28.24
C PHE A 333 -1.32 -14.56 29.18
N LEU A 334 -1.54 -14.61 30.50
CA LEU A 334 -0.46 -14.53 31.50
C LEU A 334 0.50 -15.73 31.43
N GLY A 335 0.04 -16.88 30.93
CA GLY A 335 0.85 -18.07 30.66
C GLY A 335 1.59 -18.06 29.31
N LEU A 336 1.60 -16.96 28.56
CA LEU A 336 2.47 -16.80 27.38
C LEU A 336 3.93 -16.63 27.83
N LYS A 337 4.86 -17.19 27.05
CA LYS A 337 6.30 -17.00 27.25
C LYS A 337 6.82 -16.01 26.22
N LEU A 338 7.74 -15.15 26.61
CA LEU A 338 8.33 -14.12 25.75
C LEU A 338 9.80 -13.87 26.09
N PRO A 339 10.61 -13.38 25.13
CA PRO A 339 11.92 -12.85 25.45
C PRO A 339 11.78 -11.54 26.24
N ILE A 340 12.60 -11.39 27.27
CA ILE A 340 12.72 -10.20 28.10
C ILE A 340 14.14 -9.66 27.91
N PRO A 341 14.40 -8.92 26.82
CA PRO A 341 15.70 -8.27 26.62
C PRO A 341 15.94 -7.23 27.73
N PRO A 342 17.20 -6.85 28.01
CA PRO A 342 17.49 -5.80 29.00
C PRO A 342 16.74 -4.50 28.72
N LEU A 343 16.26 -3.83 29.78
CA LEU A 343 15.48 -2.59 29.68
C LEU A 343 16.18 -1.51 28.84
N LEU A 344 17.51 -1.44 28.89
CA LEU A 344 18.30 -0.51 28.07
C LEU A 344 17.94 -0.60 26.58
N PHE A 345 17.92 -1.81 26.02
CA PHE A 345 17.59 -2.02 24.60
C PHE A 345 16.10 -1.75 24.32
N GLN A 346 15.22 -2.09 25.26
CA GLN A 346 13.79 -1.78 25.12
C GLN A 346 13.54 -0.27 25.10
N THR A 347 14.26 0.51 25.91
CA THR A 347 14.19 1.97 25.93
C THR A 347 14.78 2.58 24.67
N GLN A 348 15.93 2.10 24.18
CA GLN A 348 16.50 2.53 22.90
C GLN A 348 15.53 2.28 21.72
N PHE A 349 14.86 1.13 21.72
CA PHE A 349 13.82 0.84 20.74
C PHE A 349 12.66 1.83 20.87
N ALA A 350 12.17 2.09 22.09
CA ALA A 350 11.08 3.03 22.34
C ALA A 350 11.40 4.46 21.86
N GLU A 351 12.64 4.93 22.04
CA GLU A 351 13.10 6.22 21.51
C GLU A 351 13.10 6.24 19.98
N THR A 352 13.50 5.13 19.35
CA THR A 352 13.46 4.97 17.89
C THR A 352 12.03 4.98 17.37
N VAL A 353 11.11 4.29 18.06
CA VAL A 353 9.68 4.33 17.74
C VAL A 353 9.14 5.76 17.82
N ALA A 354 9.47 6.50 18.88
CA ALA A 354 9.00 7.88 19.03
C ALA A 354 9.45 8.79 17.86
N LYS A 355 10.69 8.63 17.39
CA LYS A 355 11.20 9.36 16.21
C LYS A 355 10.46 8.98 14.93
N ILE A 356 10.24 7.68 14.70
CA ILE A 356 9.54 7.19 13.50
C ILE A 356 8.07 7.62 13.50
N GLU A 357 7.37 7.53 14.63
CA GLU A 357 5.98 7.99 14.76
C GLU A 357 5.85 9.51 14.52
N ALA A 358 6.82 10.30 14.98
CA ALA A 358 6.87 11.74 14.68
C ALA A 358 7.05 12.02 13.18
N LEU A 359 7.92 11.25 12.49
CA LEU A 359 8.07 11.32 11.04
C LEU A 359 6.78 10.91 10.34
N LYS A 360 6.16 9.80 10.75
CA LYS A 360 4.89 9.31 10.19
C LYS A 360 3.78 10.35 10.31
N ALA A 361 3.62 10.97 11.47
CA ALA A 361 2.65 12.04 11.68
C ALA A 361 2.86 13.23 10.73
N LYS A 362 4.12 13.60 10.44
CA LYS A 362 4.45 14.63 9.45
C LYS A 362 4.06 14.18 8.03
N GLN A 363 4.33 12.93 7.67
CA GLN A 363 3.96 12.39 6.35
C GLN A 363 2.44 12.29 6.18
N GLU A 364 1.70 11.90 7.21
CA GLU A 364 0.24 11.86 7.19
C GLU A 364 -0.38 13.27 7.07
N ALA A 365 0.18 14.27 7.73
CA ALA A 365 -0.25 15.67 7.54
C ALA A 365 0.01 16.13 6.10
N SER A 366 1.21 15.82 5.59
CA SER A 366 1.63 16.11 4.22
C SER A 366 0.76 15.42 3.16
N LEU A 367 0.30 14.19 3.43
CA LEU A 367 -0.63 13.42 2.61
C LEU A 367 -2.01 14.10 2.58
N ARG A 368 -2.55 14.49 3.75
CA ARG A 368 -3.85 15.19 3.82
C ARG A 368 -3.85 16.48 3.00
N GLU A 369 -2.76 17.24 3.05
CA GLU A 369 -2.60 18.45 2.23
C GLU A 369 -2.58 18.14 0.72
N LEU A 370 -1.91 17.06 0.29
CA LEU A 370 -1.91 16.65 -1.11
C LEU A 370 -3.27 16.16 -1.57
N GLU A 371 -3.99 15.41 -0.73
CA GLU A 371 -5.34 14.96 -1.04
C GLU A 371 -6.27 16.15 -1.22
N GLN A 372 -6.18 17.17 -0.36
CA GLN A 372 -6.92 18.42 -0.52
C GLN A 372 -6.54 19.16 -1.80
N LEU A 373 -5.24 19.29 -2.10
CA LEU A 373 -4.74 19.90 -3.33
C LEU A 373 -5.26 19.17 -4.57
N TYR A 374 -5.18 17.84 -4.58
CA TYR A 374 -5.67 17.00 -5.67
C TYR A 374 -7.18 17.19 -5.90
N GLN A 375 -7.99 17.24 -4.83
CA GLN A 375 -9.42 17.52 -4.98
C GLN A 375 -9.70 18.90 -5.57
N SER A 376 -8.90 19.92 -5.19
CA SER A 376 -9.00 21.26 -5.76
C SER A 376 -8.60 21.28 -7.24
N LEU A 377 -7.48 20.66 -7.59
CA LEU A 377 -6.99 20.53 -8.98
C LEU A 377 -8.02 19.81 -9.85
N MET A 378 -8.57 18.69 -9.35
CA MET A 378 -9.63 17.94 -10.03
C MET A 378 -10.84 18.84 -10.33
N GLN A 379 -11.34 19.56 -9.32
CA GLN A 379 -12.50 20.43 -9.51
C GLN A 379 -12.23 21.53 -10.54
N ARG A 380 -11.06 22.17 -10.49
CA ARG A 380 -10.70 23.27 -11.39
C ARG A 380 -10.38 22.81 -12.81
N ALA A 381 -9.71 21.66 -12.95
CA ALA A 381 -9.43 21.04 -14.24
C ALA A 381 -10.71 20.89 -15.07
N PHE A 382 -11.74 20.29 -14.47
CA PHE A 382 -13.01 20.04 -15.13
C PHE A 382 -13.96 21.25 -15.17
N LYS A 383 -13.56 22.39 -14.61
CA LYS A 383 -14.21 23.69 -14.84
C LYS A 383 -13.48 24.56 -15.87
N GLY A 384 -12.25 24.20 -16.25
CA GLY A 384 -11.38 25.05 -17.07
C GLY A 384 -10.82 26.25 -16.33
N GLU A 385 -10.57 26.08 -15.03
CA GLU A 385 -10.03 27.12 -14.15
C GLU A 385 -8.53 26.90 -13.85
N LEU A 386 -7.87 25.96 -14.54
CA LEU A 386 -6.42 25.75 -14.44
C LEU A 386 -5.68 26.64 -15.44
N ASP A 387 -4.56 27.21 -14.99
CA ASP A 387 -3.65 27.96 -15.84
C ASP A 387 -2.70 26.98 -16.58
N LEU A 388 -3.16 26.48 -17.72
CA LEU A 388 -2.45 25.47 -18.52
C LEU A 388 -1.26 26.05 -19.32
N ASP A 389 -1.14 27.37 -19.42
CA ASP A 389 -0.03 28.04 -20.11
C ASP A 389 1.29 27.87 -19.35
N LYS A 390 1.21 27.67 -18.03
CA LYS A 390 2.35 27.35 -17.17
C LYS A 390 2.88 25.91 -17.31
N VAL A 391 2.22 25.08 -18.12
CA VAL A 391 2.63 23.69 -18.36
C VAL A 391 3.19 23.57 -19.77
N GLU A 392 4.50 23.39 -19.86
CA GLU A 392 5.18 23.13 -21.12
C GLU A 392 4.86 21.72 -21.62
N ILE A 393 4.60 21.58 -22.91
CA ILE A 393 4.19 20.29 -23.49
C ILE A 393 5.35 19.28 -23.48
N GLU A 394 6.60 19.75 -23.54
CA GLU A 394 7.79 18.92 -23.40
C GLU A 394 7.85 18.25 -22.02
N ASP A 395 7.39 18.93 -20.97
CA ASP A 395 7.37 18.38 -19.61
C ASP A 395 6.28 17.33 -19.44
N VAL A 396 5.19 17.46 -20.20
CA VAL A 396 4.14 16.44 -20.30
C VAL A 396 4.72 15.17 -20.90
N TYR A 397 5.39 15.27 -22.05
CA TYR A 397 5.98 14.10 -22.73
C TYR A 397 7.12 13.45 -21.93
N LYS A 398 8.00 14.25 -21.30
CA LYS A 398 9.03 13.72 -20.38
C LYS A 398 8.48 13.12 -19.11
N GLY A 399 7.32 13.61 -18.66
CA GLY A 399 6.75 13.20 -17.39
C GLY A 399 5.97 11.90 -17.49
N PHE A 400 5.25 11.66 -18.59
CA PHE A 400 4.67 10.34 -18.85
C PHE A 400 5.76 9.26 -18.99
N GLU A 401 7.02 9.63 -19.26
CA GLU A 401 8.16 8.71 -19.14
C GLU A 401 8.47 8.20 -17.72
N TYR A 402 7.96 8.89 -16.70
CA TYR A 402 8.22 8.55 -15.31
C TYR A 402 7.02 7.93 -14.57
N PHE A 403 5.82 7.95 -15.17
CA PHE A 403 4.58 7.64 -14.45
C PHE A 403 3.89 6.33 -14.83
N ASP A 404 4.34 5.59 -15.85
CA ASP A 404 3.75 4.27 -16.16
C ASP A 404 4.80 3.25 -16.65
N GLY A 405 4.79 2.07 -16.03
CA GLY A 405 5.27 0.84 -16.64
C GLY A 405 4.31 0.38 -17.74
N GLY A 406 4.10 1.22 -18.75
CA GLY A 406 3.08 1.04 -19.79
C GLY A 406 3.14 2.17 -20.80
N PHE A 407 4.20 2.15 -21.61
CA PHE A 407 4.53 3.19 -22.56
C PHE A 407 3.84 3.06 -23.91
N VAL A 408 3.73 4.21 -24.57
CA VAL A 408 4.18 4.47 -25.94
C VAL A 408 4.57 3.17 -26.67
N THR A 409 3.86 2.86 -27.75
CA THR A 409 4.11 1.62 -28.48
C THR A 409 5.58 1.54 -28.89
N PHE A 410 6.14 0.33 -28.85
CA PHE A 410 7.56 0.07 -29.19
C PHE A 410 7.97 0.73 -30.53
N ASP A 411 7.04 0.84 -31.47
CA ASP A 411 7.25 1.45 -32.77
C ASP A 411 7.43 2.98 -32.71
N ASP A 412 6.76 3.67 -31.78
CA ASP A 412 6.86 5.12 -31.59
C ASP A 412 8.13 5.53 -30.84
N ALA A 413 8.64 4.66 -29.96
CA ALA A 413 9.84 4.92 -29.15
C ALA A 413 11.15 4.47 -29.81
N LYS A 414 11.10 3.59 -30.82
CA LYS A 414 12.28 2.98 -31.47
C LYS A 414 13.33 3.99 -31.96
N PRO A 415 13.00 5.12 -32.61
CA PRO A 415 14.02 6.07 -33.09
C PRO A 415 14.73 6.82 -31.97
N ALA A 416 14.05 7.05 -30.84
CA ALA A 416 14.63 7.67 -29.65
C ALA A 416 15.44 6.65 -28.84
N LEU A 417 14.96 5.41 -28.73
CA LEU A 417 15.66 4.28 -28.10
C LEU A 417 16.92 3.88 -28.87
N ASP A 418 16.91 3.91 -30.21
CA ASP A 418 18.10 3.66 -31.03
C ASP A 418 19.13 4.79 -30.85
N LYS A 419 18.70 6.05 -30.74
CA LYS A 419 19.57 7.18 -30.38
C LYS A 419 20.12 7.09 -28.96
N ILE A 420 19.32 6.63 -28.00
CA ILE A 420 19.74 6.44 -26.60
C ILE A 420 20.70 5.25 -26.51
N ARG A 421 20.43 4.15 -27.23
CA ARG A 421 21.30 2.97 -27.35
C ARG A 421 22.64 3.33 -27.97
N GLU A 422 22.66 4.10 -29.06
CA GLU A 422 23.88 4.58 -29.70
C GLU A 422 24.68 5.50 -28.75
N LYS A 423 23.99 6.29 -27.92
CA LYS A 423 24.61 7.11 -26.85
C LYS A 423 25.10 6.28 -25.65
N PHE A 424 24.39 5.20 -25.30
CA PHE A 424 24.73 4.27 -24.21
C PHE A 424 25.91 3.36 -24.55
N GLU A 425 25.98 2.89 -25.79
CA GLU A 425 27.13 2.14 -26.35
C GLU A 425 28.41 3.01 -26.39
N THR A 426 28.28 4.34 -26.21
CA THR A 426 29.40 5.30 -26.14
C THR A 426 29.72 5.82 -24.73
N LEU A 427 29.01 5.38 -23.69
CA LEU A 427 29.27 5.81 -22.31
C LEU A 427 30.66 5.32 -21.81
N PRO A 428 31.49 6.19 -21.20
CA PRO A 428 32.85 5.85 -20.75
C PRO A 428 32.96 4.72 -19.74
N ALA A 429 31.89 4.39 -18.99
CA ALA A 429 31.89 3.30 -18.00
C ALA A 429 31.88 1.89 -18.62
N ILE A 430 31.52 1.76 -19.91
CA ILE A 430 31.65 0.51 -20.70
C ILE A 430 32.84 0.63 -21.67
N LYS A 431 33.83 1.48 -21.39
CA LYS A 431 35.18 1.34 -21.98
C LYS A 431 36.04 0.38 -21.17
N SER A 432 35.53 -0.81 -20.91
CA SER A 432 36.39 -1.96 -20.75
C SER A 432 36.67 -2.53 -22.14
N LYS A 433 37.69 -1.98 -22.80
CA LYS A 433 38.57 -2.84 -23.62
C LYS A 433 39.42 -3.76 -22.71
N ASP A 434 38.99 -4.02 -21.47
CA ASP A 434 39.68 -4.87 -20.52
C ASP A 434 39.25 -6.32 -20.72
N LYS A 435 39.88 -6.95 -21.73
CA LYS A 435 39.71 -8.37 -22.03
C LYS A 435 39.85 -9.26 -20.80
N LYS A 436 40.67 -8.86 -19.81
CA LYS A 436 40.89 -9.65 -18.59
C LYS A 436 39.64 -9.70 -17.71
N LEU A 437 38.89 -8.61 -17.62
CA LEU A 437 37.64 -8.58 -16.84
C LEU A 437 36.57 -9.46 -17.49
N ILE A 438 36.45 -9.41 -18.82
CA ILE A 438 35.50 -10.23 -19.57
C ILE A 438 35.85 -11.72 -19.47
N GLU A 439 37.14 -12.07 -19.56
CA GLU A 439 37.59 -13.45 -19.36
C GLU A 439 37.37 -13.92 -17.92
N LYS A 440 37.58 -13.05 -16.93
CA LYS A 440 37.29 -13.33 -15.52
C LYS A 440 35.80 -13.63 -15.29
N ILE A 441 34.90 -12.80 -15.83
CA ILE A 441 33.45 -13.01 -15.72
C ILE A 441 33.04 -14.34 -16.38
N LYS A 442 33.50 -14.61 -17.61
CA LYS A 442 33.21 -15.88 -18.31
C LYS A 442 33.69 -17.10 -17.52
N LYS A 443 34.86 -17.02 -16.91
CA LYS A 443 35.39 -18.09 -16.07
C LYS A 443 34.51 -18.31 -14.83
N LEU A 444 34.11 -17.24 -14.15
CA LEU A 444 33.24 -17.32 -12.97
C LEU A 444 31.84 -17.86 -13.30
N ASP A 445 31.30 -17.57 -14.49
CA ASP A 445 30.06 -18.19 -14.98
C ASP A 445 30.21 -19.70 -15.18
N LEU A 446 31.31 -20.14 -15.80
CA LEU A 446 31.61 -21.57 -15.96
C LEU A 446 31.79 -22.27 -14.59
N ASP A 447 32.54 -21.65 -13.68
CA ASP A 447 32.77 -22.17 -12.34
C ASP A 447 31.46 -22.26 -11.56
N LYS A 448 30.54 -21.29 -11.70
CA LYS A 448 29.20 -21.32 -11.11
C LYS A 448 28.35 -22.46 -11.66
N VAL A 449 28.36 -22.68 -12.98
CA VAL A 449 27.62 -23.80 -13.59
C VAL A 449 28.12 -25.15 -13.05
N GLN A 450 29.43 -25.29 -12.81
CA GLN A 450 30.02 -26.54 -12.32
C GLN A 450 29.85 -26.73 -10.80
N LEU A 451 29.96 -25.66 -10.01
CA LEU A 451 30.01 -25.70 -8.54
C LEU A 451 28.70 -25.31 -7.87
N GLY A 452 27.71 -24.86 -8.64
CA GLY A 452 26.41 -24.36 -8.16
C GLY A 452 26.47 -22.95 -7.58
N ARG A 453 27.47 -22.66 -6.74
CA ARG A 453 27.76 -21.33 -6.17
C ARG A 453 29.26 -21.07 -6.15
N ILE A 454 29.63 -19.79 -6.22
CA ILE A 454 31.03 -19.36 -6.24
C ILE A 454 31.37 -18.45 -5.05
N PRO A 455 32.64 -18.31 -4.64
CA PRO A 455 33.03 -17.31 -3.65
C PRO A 455 32.68 -15.90 -4.11
N PHE A 456 32.39 -14.99 -3.16
CA PHE A 456 32.04 -13.61 -3.49
C PHE A 456 33.13 -12.91 -4.31
N ASP A 457 32.76 -12.41 -5.49
CA ASP A 457 33.60 -11.57 -6.33
C ASP A 457 32.88 -10.26 -6.64
N LYS A 458 33.57 -9.15 -6.37
CA LYS A 458 33.04 -7.79 -6.46
C LYS A 458 32.57 -7.46 -7.89
N ASP A 459 33.39 -7.79 -8.90
CA ASP A 459 33.14 -7.39 -10.27
C ASP A 459 32.00 -8.21 -10.89
N TYR A 460 31.96 -9.50 -10.55
CA TYR A 460 30.88 -10.39 -10.94
C TYR A 460 29.54 -9.99 -10.31
N ALA A 461 29.53 -9.58 -9.04
CA ALA A 461 28.34 -9.10 -8.36
C ALA A 461 27.77 -7.83 -9.02
N ILE A 462 28.62 -6.85 -9.35
CA ILE A 462 28.19 -5.62 -10.07
C ILE A 462 27.56 -5.99 -11.41
N TYR A 463 28.23 -6.85 -12.19
CA TYR A 463 27.72 -7.31 -13.48
C TYR A 463 26.32 -7.93 -13.37
N ARG A 464 26.10 -8.84 -12.40
CA ARG A 464 24.81 -9.52 -12.23
C ARG A 464 23.69 -8.58 -11.76
N VAL A 465 23.99 -7.65 -10.85
CA VAL A 465 23.01 -6.64 -10.40
C VAL A 465 22.58 -5.74 -11.56
N LEU A 466 23.52 -5.30 -12.39
CA LEU A 466 23.22 -4.47 -13.55
C LEU A 466 22.46 -5.25 -14.63
N TYR A 467 22.92 -6.46 -14.98
CA TYR A 467 22.28 -7.33 -15.98
C TYR A 467 20.79 -7.55 -15.69
N HIS A 468 20.45 -7.95 -14.46
CA HIS A 468 19.07 -8.25 -14.06
C HIS A 468 18.17 -7.01 -13.99
N ARG A 469 18.74 -5.83 -13.70
CA ARG A 469 17.98 -4.57 -13.73
C ARG A 469 17.60 -4.16 -15.16
N PHE A 470 18.46 -4.46 -16.14
CA PHE A 470 18.21 -4.18 -17.55
C PHE A 470 17.24 -5.17 -18.21
N GLU A 471 17.25 -6.47 -17.85
CA GLU A 471 16.28 -7.43 -18.40
C GLU A 471 14.85 -7.22 -17.90
N HIS A 472 14.65 -6.64 -16.70
CA HIS A 472 13.34 -6.58 -16.05
C HIS A 472 12.66 -5.21 -16.02
N TYR A 473 13.29 -4.13 -16.52
CA TYR A 473 12.70 -2.77 -16.64
C TYR A 473 11.77 -2.33 -15.48
N GLN A 474 12.12 -2.66 -14.23
CA GLN A 474 11.35 -2.28 -13.04
C GLN A 474 12.27 -1.95 -11.86
N SER A 475 11.74 -1.20 -10.88
CA SER A 475 12.37 -0.98 -9.58
C SER A 475 12.44 -2.28 -8.78
N VAL A 476 13.54 -3.02 -8.93
CA VAL A 476 13.76 -4.27 -8.18
C VAL A 476 14.09 -3.95 -6.72
N PRO A 477 13.32 -4.44 -5.73
CA PRO A 477 13.63 -4.24 -4.32
C PRO A 477 15.00 -4.83 -3.94
N PHE A 478 15.69 -4.21 -2.97
CA PHE A 478 17.00 -4.69 -2.50
C PHE A 478 16.98 -6.16 -2.03
N LEU A 479 15.89 -6.61 -1.40
CA LEU A 479 15.75 -8.02 -1.01
C LEU A 479 15.80 -8.97 -2.20
N THR A 480 15.18 -8.62 -3.33
CA THR A 480 15.22 -9.44 -4.53
C THR A 480 16.63 -9.50 -5.12
N ILE A 481 17.33 -8.36 -5.11
CA ILE A 481 18.75 -8.29 -5.51
C ILE A 481 19.62 -9.16 -4.58
N TYR A 482 19.37 -9.05 -3.27
CA TYR A 482 20.08 -9.83 -2.26
C TYR A 482 19.83 -11.33 -2.41
N ASP A 483 18.59 -11.74 -2.69
CA ASP A 483 18.21 -13.14 -2.93
C ASP A 483 18.90 -13.69 -4.19
N TRP A 484 19.02 -12.90 -5.26
CA TRP A 484 19.79 -13.32 -6.45
C TRP A 484 21.26 -13.52 -6.12
N LEU A 485 21.87 -12.59 -5.38
CA LEU A 485 23.25 -12.73 -4.96
C LEU A 485 23.43 -13.96 -4.07
N LEU A 486 22.48 -14.24 -3.16
CA LEU A 486 22.46 -15.46 -2.35
C LEU A 486 22.38 -16.76 -3.16
N THR A 487 21.76 -16.72 -4.35
CA THR A 487 21.77 -17.88 -5.25
C THR A 487 23.10 -18.09 -5.95
N ASP A 488 23.90 -17.05 -6.09
CA ASP A 488 25.14 -17.06 -6.85
C ASP A 488 26.37 -17.32 -5.98
N PHE A 489 26.38 -16.79 -4.74
CA PHE A 489 27.58 -16.82 -3.91
C PHE A 489 27.45 -17.63 -2.61
N VAL A 490 28.59 -18.10 -2.11
CA VAL A 490 28.75 -18.74 -0.79
C VAL A 490 29.16 -17.68 0.25
N ASP A 491 28.70 -17.83 1.50
CA ASP A 491 29.12 -17.03 2.68
C ASP A 491 28.98 -15.50 2.52
N LEU A 492 27.84 -15.07 1.99
CA LEU A 492 27.48 -13.66 1.81
C LEU A 492 27.13 -12.97 3.14
N ASP A 493 27.91 -11.96 3.52
CA ASP A 493 27.61 -11.08 4.65
C ASP A 493 26.67 -9.95 4.22
N TYR A 494 25.43 -10.00 4.73
CA TYR A 494 24.36 -9.06 4.42
C TYR A 494 24.79 -7.59 4.51
N ASN A 495 25.50 -7.20 5.57
CA ASN A 495 25.85 -5.81 5.80
C ASN A 495 26.93 -5.34 4.83
N LYS A 496 27.94 -6.18 4.56
CA LYS A 496 28.97 -5.86 3.56
C LYS A 496 28.40 -5.73 2.15
N ILE A 497 27.43 -6.57 1.78
CA ILE A 497 26.78 -6.52 0.46
C ILE A 497 25.85 -5.33 0.37
N LYS A 498 25.07 -5.05 1.42
CA LYS A 498 24.27 -3.83 1.50
C LYS A 498 25.17 -2.60 1.30
N ASP A 499 26.23 -2.46 2.08
CA ASP A 499 27.14 -1.31 1.98
C ASP A 499 27.94 -1.24 0.67
N PHE A 500 28.04 -2.36 -0.06
CA PHE A 500 28.68 -2.44 -1.37
C PHE A 500 27.70 -2.10 -2.50
N VAL A 501 26.55 -2.77 -2.55
CA VAL A 501 25.46 -2.54 -3.52
C VAL A 501 24.99 -1.08 -3.41
N PHE A 502 24.82 -0.56 -2.19
CA PHE A 502 24.43 0.83 -2.00
C PHE A 502 25.51 1.82 -2.45
N ARG A 503 26.79 1.51 -2.32
CA ARG A 503 27.91 2.39 -2.71
C ARG A 503 28.14 2.41 -4.20
N GLU A 504 28.15 1.25 -4.85
CA GLU A 504 28.39 1.14 -6.31
C GLU A 504 27.14 1.54 -7.12
N LEU A 505 25.94 1.37 -6.55
CA LEU A 505 24.71 1.89 -7.16
C LEU A 505 24.47 3.37 -6.84
N ASN A 506 25.18 3.98 -5.88
CA ASN A 506 24.90 5.35 -5.44
C ASN A 506 25.22 6.42 -6.50
N GLU A 507 26.08 6.13 -7.50
CA GLU A 507 26.37 7.10 -8.56
C GLU A 507 25.21 7.22 -9.58
N GLU A 508 24.27 6.26 -9.66
CA GLU A 508 23.12 6.33 -10.59
C GLU A 508 21.77 5.83 -9.99
N ALA A 509 21.68 5.58 -8.68
CA ALA A 509 20.44 5.18 -8.01
C ALA A 509 20.10 6.15 -6.87
N PRO A 510 19.46 7.29 -7.18
CA PRO A 510 19.04 8.28 -6.19
C PRO A 510 17.92 7.79 -5.24
N ILE A 511 17.56 6.50 -5.20
CA ILE A 511 16.42 5.99 -4.41
C ILE A 511 16.73 5.77 -2.91
N PHE A 512 18.00 5.62 -2.52
CA PHE A 512 18.37 5.36 -1.12
C PHE A 512 18.85 6.61 -0.35
N GLU A 513 19.48 7.59 -1.00
CA GLU A 513 19.69 8.93 -0.40
C GLU A 513 18.37 9.69 -0.19
N GLN A 514 17.38 9.33 -0.98
CA GLN A 514 16.02 9.85 -0.93
C GLN A 514 15.32 9.58 0.40
N ILE A 515 15.61 8.48 1.10
CA ILE A 515 15.07 8.25 2.46
C ILE A 515 15.48 9.38 3.44
N PHE A 516 16.55 10.14 3.14
CA PHE A 516 17.05 11.22 3.99
C PHE A 516 17.06 12.62 3.36
N ILE A 517 16.98 12.78 2.04
CA ILE A 517 16.90 14.08 1.36
C ILE A 517 15.71 14.09 0.40
N PHE A 518 14.51 14.41 0.88
CA PHE A 518 13.29 14.41 0.05
C PHE A 518 12.43 15.67 0.14
N ASN A 519 12.94 16.75 0.72
CA ASN A 519 12.14 17.97 0.85
C ASN A 519 12.20 18.87 -0.38
N GLU A 520 13.26 18.89 -1.20
CA GLU A 520 13.42 19.94 -2.22
C GLU A 520 12.62 19.71 -3.51
N ASP A 521 12.72 18.56 -4.17
CA ASP A 521 11.96 18.28 -5.40
C ASP A 521 10.45 18.23 -5.15
N GLU A 522 10.04 17.68 -4.02
CA GLU A 522 8.62 17.69 -3.66
C GLU A 522 8.13 19.08 -3.30
N LYS A 523 8.92 19.88 -2.57
CA LYS A 523 8.55 21.26 -2.31
C LYS A 523 8.46 22.03 -3.61
N LYS A 524 9.36 21.79 -4.57
CA LYS A 524 9.30 22.34 -5.93
C LYS A 524 8.02 21.92 -6.65
N TYR A 525 7.71 20.63 -6.75
CA TYR A 525 6.47 20.17 -7.40
C TYR A 525 5.20 20.64 -6.69
N ARG A 526 5.16 20.66 -5.36
CA ARG A 526 4.05 21.26 -4.61
C ARG A 526 3.91 22.75 -4.88
N THR A 527 5.03 23.46 -5.04
CA THR A 527 5.03 24.89 -5.35
C THR A 527 4.52 25.11 -6.76
N GLU A 528 5.01 24.35 -7.75
CA GLU A 528 4.52 24.36 -9.12
C GLU A 528 3.02 24.06 -9.18
N LEU A 529 2.54 22.98 -8.54
CA LEU A 529 1.12 22.64 -8.51
C LEU A 529 0.27 23.71 -7.81
N LYS A 530 0.80 24.39 -6.79
CA LYS A 530 0.12 25.52 -6.13
C LYS A 530 0.10 26.78 -7.00
N LEU A 531 1.06 26.98 -7.90
CA LEU A 531 1.08 28.11 -8.84
C LEU A 531 0.10 27.92 -10.02
N LEU A 532 -0.35 26.69 -10.24
CA LEU A 532 -1.42 26.34 -11.21
C LEU A 532 -2.83 26.60 -10.64
N LEU A 533 -2.93 26.73 -9.30
CA LEU A 533 -4.11 27.26 -8.62
C LEU A 533 -4.04 28.78 -8.61
#